data_AF-X1PMD7-F1
#
_entry.id   AF-X1PMD7-F1
#
_cell.length_a   1.000
_cell.length_b   1.000
_cell.length_c   1.000
_cell.angle_alpha   90.00
_cell.angle_beta   90.00
_cell.angle_gamma   90.00
#
_symmetry.space_group_name_H-M   'P 1'
#
loop_
_entity.id
_entity.type
_entity.pdbx_description
1 polymer ?
#
loop_
_entity_poly.entity_id
_entity_poly.type
_entity_poly.pdbx_seq_one_letter_code
_entity_poly.pdbx_strand_id
1 'polypeptide(L)'
;QGLDSVEKYKKQFGIKVKSIVVGNPTKVVTHKKIMQCTLPQTMTVEVMMGTVETETTLIGLSQDGKKWYFVDALLYKQKDSKDKLPELSPDLVIPPMKQPVMKPADSKN
;
A
#
# COMPACT_ATOMS: atom_id res chain seq x y z
N GLN A 1 -9.19 -2.07 -5.47
CA GLN A 1 -9.40 -2.76 -4.17
C GLN A 1 -8.79 -2.07 -2.95
N GLY A 2 -7.61 -1.42 -3.03
CA GLY A 2 -7.14 -0.56 -1.93
C GLY A 2 -8.08 0.64 -1.66
N LEU A 3 -8.54 1.29 -2.74
CA LEU A 3 -9.51 2.38 -2.70
C LEU A 3 -10.92 1.91 -2.24
N ASP A 4 -11.37 0.75 -2.75
CA ASP A 4 -12.69 0.18 -2.43
C ASP A 4 -12.83 -0.18 -0.94
N SER A 5 -11.74 -0.59 -0.30
CA SER A 5 -11.74 -0.86 1.14
C SER A 5 -11.92 0.43 1.94
N VAL A 6 -11.20 1.50 1.56
CA VAL A 6 -11.35 2.82 2.20
C VAL A 6 -12.76 3.38 1.98
N GLU A 7 -13.35 3.19 0.80
CA GLU A 7 -14.73 3.61 0.51
C GLU A 7 -15.77 2.84 1.34
N LYS A 8 -15.59 1.52 1.50
CA LYS A 8 -16.45 0.69 2.36
C LYS A 8 -16.40 1.14 3.83
N TYR A 9 -15.19 1.39 4.34
CA TYR A 9 -14.97 1.87 5.70
C TYR A 9 -15.45 3.31 5.92
N LYS A 10 -15.30 4.18 4.92
CA LYS A 10 -15.90 5.53 4.88
C LYS A 10 -17.41 5.48 5.09
N LYS A 11 -18.11 4.64 4.31
CA LYS A 11 -19.58 4.54 4.35
C LYS A 11 -20.10 3.91 5.64
N GLN A 12 -19.36 3.00 6.25
CA GLN A 12 -19.82 2.23 7.42
C GLN A 12 -19.45 2.86 8.76
N PHE A 13 -18.36 3.63 8.86
CA PHE A 13 -17.83 4.14 10.13
C PHE A 13 -17.49 5.64 10.14
N GLY A 14 -17.81 6.38 9.06
CA GLY A 14 -17.51 7.82 8.99
C GLY A 14 -16.01 8.14 8.91
N ILE A 15 -15.21 7.19 8.41
CA ILE A 15 -13.74 7.27 8.39
C ILE A 15 -13.28 8.37 7.42
N LYS A 16 -12.49 9.33 7.90
CA LYS A 16 -11.88 10.37 7.03
C LYS A 16 -10.42 10.01 6.78
N VAL A 17 -9.98 10.05 5.53
CA VAL A 17 -8.55 9.90 5.22
C VAL A 17 -7.86 11.20 5.62
N LYS A 18 -6.96 11.13 6.61
CA LYS A 18 -6.21 12.29 7.10
C LYS A 18 -4.96 12.52 6.25
N SER A 19 -4.23 11.46 5.93
CA SER A 19 -3.02 11.53 5.11
C SER A 19 -2.69 10.21 4.46
N ILE A 20 -2.02 10.30 3.31
CA ILE A 20 -1.33 9.19 2.65
C ILE A 20 0.10 9.66 2.41
N VAL A 21 1.08 8.91 2.92
CA VAL A 21 2.50 9.18 2.75
C VAL A 21 3.11 8.00 2.00
N VAL A 22 3.74 8.28 0.86
CA VAL A 22 4.50 7.30 0.10
C VAL A 22 5.98 7.55 0.36
N GLY A 23 6.69 6.55 0.86
CA GLY A 23 8.12 6.64 1.11
C GLY A 23 8.95 6.38 -0.14
N ASN A 24 10.26 6.34 0.07
CA ASN A 24 11.22 6.13 -1.02
C ASN A 24 11.11 4.71 -1.60
N PRO A 25 11.33 4.55 -2.92
CA PRO A 25 11.41 3.24 -3.53
C PRO A 25 12.65 2.48 -3.05
N THR A 26 12.51 1.15 -2.95
CA THR A 26 13.66 0.26 -2.83
C THR A 26 14.49 0.26 -4.11
N LYS A 27 15.64 -0.43 -4.07
CA LYS A 27 16.41 -0.74 -5.28
C LYS A 27 15.50 -1.31 -6.36
N VAL A 28 15.63 -0.78 -7.56
CA VAL A 28 14.95 -1.32 -8.74
C VAL A 28 15.66 -2.60 -9.17
N VAL A 29 14.88 -3.66 -9.33
CA VAL A 29 15.33 -4.96 -9.87
C VAL A 29 14.65 -5.20 -11.22
N THR A 30 15.33 -5.91 -12.12
CA THR A 30 14.77 -6.24 -13.43
C THR A 30 14.53 -7.74 -13.50
N HIS A 31 13.29 -8.15 -13.78
CA HIS A 31 12.90 -9.54 -13.91
C HIS A 31 11.96 -9.71 -15.11
N LYS A 32 12.27 -10.67 -16.00
CA LYS A 32 11.51 -10.92 -17.24
C LYS A 32 11.24 -9.65 -18.07
N LYS A 33 12.24 -8.77 -18.19
CA LYS A 33 12.17 -7.47 -18.89
C LYS A 33 11.23 -6.43 -18.26
N ILE A 34 10.77 -6.67 -17.02
CA ILE A 34 9.99 -5.72 -16.22
C ILE A 34 10.88 -5.20 -15.10
N MET A 35 10.98 -3.88 -14.97
CA MET A 35 11.58 -3.20 -13.84
C MET A 35 10.58 -3.21 -12.69
N GLN A 36 11.05 -3.54 -11.49
CA GLN A 36 10.24 -3.73 -10.30
C GLN A 36 10.89 -3.05 -9.10
N CYS A 37 10.09 -2.44 -8.23
CA CYS A 37 10.53 -1.94 -6.93
C CYS A 37 9.38 -2.00 -5.93
N THR A 38 9.67 -1.80 -4.65
CA THR A 38 8.64 -1.63 -3.62
C THR A 38 8.71 -0.23 -3.01
N LEU A 39 7.56 0.30 -2.61
CA LEU A 39 7.44 1.58 -1.93
C LEU A 39 6.58 1.39 -0.68
N PRO A 40 7.04 1.82 0.51
CA PRO A 40 6.19 1.82 1.68
C PRO A 40 5.12 2.91 1.54
N GLN A 41 3.89 2.60 1.92
CA GLN A 41 2.77 3.53 1.94
C GLN A 41 2.17 3.54 3.35
N THR A 42 2.12 4.70 3.98
CA THR A 42 1.45 4.90 5.26
C THR A 42 0.16 5.66 5.03
N MET A 43 -0.97 5.08 5.43
CA MET A 43 -2.26 5.74 5.40
C MET A 43 -2.72 6.00 6.82
N THR A 44 -3.02 7.26 7.12
CA THR A 44 -3.61 7.68 8.39
C THR A 44 -5.07 8.02 8.16
N VAL A 45 -5.94 7.37 8.92
CA VAL A 45 -7.38 7.62 8.88
C VAL A 45 -7.86 8.10 10.24
N GLU A 46 -8.80 9.04 10.23
CA GLU A 46 -9.47 9.55 11.41
C GLU A 46 -10.73 8.72 11.70
N VAL A 47 -10.88 8.34 12.96
CA VAL A 47 -12.00 7.60 13.55
C VAL A 47 -12.48 8.34 14.80
N MET A 48 -13.67 8.01 15.32
CA MET A 48 -14.22 8.70 16.50
C MET A 48 -13.28 8.73 17.72
N MET A 49 -12.47 7.69 17.92
CA MET A 49 -11.61 7.53 19.10
C MET A 49 -10.16 8.02 18.86
N GLY A 50 -9.85 8.61 17.70
CA GLY A 50 -8.51 9.07 17.35
C GLY A 50 -8.13 8.84 15.90
N THR A 51 -6.90 8.38 15.66
CA THR A 51 -6.42 8.04 14.32
C THR A 51 -5.94 6.59 14.26
N VAL A 52 -6.14 5.94 13.12
CA VAL A 52 -5.58 4.63 12.82
C VAL A 52 -4.55 4.81 11.72
N GLU A 53 -3.36 4.29 11.95
CA GLU A 53 -2.28 4.27 10.98
C GLU A 53 -2.09 2.86 10.44
N THR A 54 -2.11 2.74 9.12
CA THR A 54 -1.89 1.47 8.42
C THR A 54 -0.70 1.62 7.49
N GLU A 55 0.26 0.70 7.59
CA GLU A 55 1.38 0.61 6.65
C GLU A 55 1.12 -0.53 5.64
N THR A 56 1.14 -0.19 4.35
CA THR A 56 1.12 -1.16 3.25
C THR A 56 2.34 -0.97 2.36
N THR A 57 2.52 -1.86 1.38
CA THR A 57 3.60 -1.77 0.40
C THR A 57 2.99 -1.72 -0.99
N LEU A 58 3.41 -0.76 -1.79
CA LEU A 58 3.14 -0.72 -3.21
C LEU A 58 4.27 -1.43 -3.96
N ILE A 59 3.90 -2.21 -4.97
CA ILE A 59 4.82 -2.78 -5.95
C ILE A 59 4.76 -1.89 -7.18
N GLY A 60 5.88 -1.26 -7.52
CA GLY A 60 6.07 -0.52 -8.75
C GLY A 60 6.50 -1.45 -9.87
N LEU A 61 5.87 -1.33 -11.04
CA LEU A 61 6.17 -2.12 -12.24
C LEU A 61 6.34 -1.18 -13.44
N SER A 62 7.38 -1.40 -14.24
CA SER A 62 7.62 -0.63 -15.45
C SER A 62 8.27 -1.47 -16.55
N GLN A 63 7.88 -1.21 -17.80
CA GLN A 63 8.50 -1.83 -18.98
C GLN A 63 9.67 -1.01 -19.53
N ASP A 64 9.65 0.31 -19.33
CA ASP A 64 10.55 1.26 -20.00
C ASP A 64 11.25 2.24 -19.04
N GLY A 65 10.97 2.15 -17.74
CA GLY A 65 11.46 3.05 -16.71
C GLY A 65 10.82 4.44 -16.73
N LYS A 66 9.98 4.75 -17.71
CA LYS A 66 9.31 6.05 -17.87
C LYS A 66 7.89 6.03 -17.34
N LYS A 67 7.17 4.94 -17.57
CA LYS A 67 5.80 4.73 -17.06
C LYS A 67 5.79 3.65 -16.00
N TRP A 68 5.22 3.98 -14.84
CA TRP A 68 5.16 3.09 -13.71
C TRP A 68 3.71 2.82 -13.30
N TYR A 69 3.42 1.56 -13.01
CA TYR A 69 2.16 1.10 -12.45
C TYR A 69 2.40 0.65 -11.02
N PHE A 70 1.49 1.00 -10.12
CA PHE A 70 1.62 0.68 -8.71
C PHE A 70 0.45 -0.18 -8.27
N VAL A 71 0.76 -1.33 -7.68
CA VAL A 71 -0.23 -2.27 -7.14
C VAL A 71 0.06 -2.53 -5.67
N ASP A 72 -0.96 -2.54 -4.83
CA ASP A 72 -0.78 -2.89 -3.42
C ASP A 72 -0.35 -4.36 -3.30
N ALA A 73 0.71 -4.62 -2.54
CA ALA A 73 1.25 -5.96 -2.32
C ALA A 73 0.23 -6.91 -1.67
N LEU A 74 -0.73 -6.38 -0.90
CA LEU A 74 -1.86 -7.15 -0.37
C LEU A 74 -2.75 -7.68 -1.49
N LEU A 75 -3.02 -6.84 -2.50
CA LEU A 75 -3.81 -7.21 -3.66
C LEU A 75 -3.07 -8.22 -4.53
N TYR A 76 -1.77 -8.00 -4.74
CA TYR A 76 -0.94 -8.90 -5.54
C TYR A 76 -0.95 -10.35 -5.00
N LYS A 77 -1.02 -10.52 -3.67
CA LYS A 77 -1.08 -11.85 -3.03
C LYS A 77 -2.43 -12.55 -3.19
N GLN A 78 -3.49 -11.85 -3.61
CA GLN A 78 -4.79 -12.47 -3.83
C GLN A 78 -4.79 -13.34 -5.08
N LYS A 79 -5.47 -14.49 -5.01
CA LYS A 79 -5.43 -15.56 -6.02
C LYS A 79 -5.81 -15.05 -7.43
N ASP A 80 -6.83 -14.21 -7.49
CA ASP A 80 -7.38 -13.68 -8.75
C ASP A 80 -6.50 -12.61 -9.43
N SER A 81 -5.49 -12.11 -8.71
CA SER A 81 -4.58 -11.07 -9.21
C SER A 81 -3.33 -11.66 -9.88
N LYS A 82 -2.99 -12.92 -9.58
CA LYS A 82 -1.77 -13.56 -10.11
C LYS A 82 -1.80 -13.82 -11.61
N ASP A 83 -2.98 -14.02 -12.18
CA ASP A 83 -3.12 -14.33 -13.61
C ASP A 83 -3.04 -13.08 -14.50
N LYS A 84 -3.22 -11.88 -13.93
CA LYS A 84 -3.26 -10.60 -14.66
C LYS A 84 -2.03 -9.73 -14.42
N LEU A 85 -1.24 -10.03 -13.39
CA LEU A 85 -0.08 -9.23 -13.01
C LEU A 85 1.22 -9.94 -13.40
N PRO A 86 2.27 -9.19 -13.79
CA PRO A 86 3.57 -9.77 -14.08
C PRO A 86 4.14 -10.49 -12.87
N GLU A 87 4.85 -11.59 -13.08
CA GLU A 87 5.55 -12.33 -12.03
C GLU A 87 6.60 -11.46 -11.32
N LEU A 88 6.63 -11.54 -9.98
CA LEU A 88 7.58 -10.79 -9.18
C LEU A 88 8.95 -11.46 -9.17
N SER A 89 10.00 -10.64 -9.18
CA SER A 89 11.36 -11.12 -8.95
C SER A 89 11.46 -11.79 -7.57
N PRO A 90 12.17 -12.92 -7.44
CA PRO A 90 12.53 -13.45 -6.13
C PRO A 90 13.42 -12.50 -5.33
N ASP A 91 14.13 -11.59 -6.01
CA ASP A 91 14.97 -10.56 -5.38
C ASP A 91 14.18 -9.32 -4.94
N LEU A 92 12.87 -9.27 -5.24
CA LEU A 92 12.03 -8.15 -4.84
C LEU A 92 11.70 -8.24 -3.35
N VAL A 93 12.26 -7.33 -2.57
CA VAL A 93 12.03 -7.27 -1.13
C VAL A 93 10.66 -6.64 -0.85
N ILE A 94 9.71 -7.46 -0.38
CA ILE A 94 8.42 -7.01 0.14
C ILE A 94 8.46 -7.17 1.67
N PRO A 95 8.42 -6.07 2.44
CA PRO A 95 8.44 -6.17 3.89
C PRO A 95 7.19 -6.88 4.41
N PRO A 96 7.27 -7.52 5.58
CA PRO A 96 6.11 -8.13 6.22
C PRO A 96 5.06 -7.06 6.56
N MET A 97 3.78 -7.44 6.51
CA MET A 97 2.69 -6.55 6.90
C MET A 97 2.79 -6.21 8.39
N LYS A 98 2.63 -4.92 8.71
CA LYS A 98 2.47 -4.49 10.11
C LYS A 98 0.98 -4.43 10.46
N GLN A 99 0.68 -4.67 11.74
CA GLN A 99 -0.68 -4.47 12.23
C GLN A 99 -1.01 -2.97 12.28
N PRO A 100 -2.28 -2.58 12.04
CA PRO A 100 -2.71 -1.20 12.23
C PRO A 100 -2.40 -0.70 13.65
N VAL A 101 -1.91 0.53 13.75
CA VAL A 101 -1.63 1.17 15.04
C VAL A 101 -2.70 2.22 15.30
N MET A 102 -3.38 2.11 16.44
CA MET A 102 -4.32 3.10 16.90
C MET A 102 -3.60 4.16 17.75
N LYS A 103 -3.73 5.42 17.36
CA LYS A 103 -3.25 6.58 18.11
C LYS A 103 -4.47 7.29 18.69
N PRO A 104 -4.63 7.36 20.02
CA PRO A 104 -5.74 8.08 20.66
C PRO A 104 -5.80 9.52 20.19
N ALA A 105 -7.00 10.11 20.18
CA ALA A 105 -7.11 11.57 20.04
C ALA A 105 -6.41 12.22 21.24
N ASP A 106 -5.42 13.08 21.00
CA ASP A 106 -4.76 13.82 22.08
C ASP A 106 -5.84 14.54 22.90
N SER A 107 -5.94 14.19 24.19
CA SER A 107 -6.67 15.01 25.15
C SER A 107 -5.91 16.34 25.24
N LYS A 108 -6.40 17.36 24.53
CA LYS A 108 -5.98 18.73 24.79
C LYS A 108 -6.27 19.03 26.28
N ASN A 109 -5.22 19.06 27.09
CA ASN A 109 -5.21 19.82 28.34
C ASN A 109 -5.37 21.30 28.03
#